data_AF-A0A3L6PR21-F1
#
_entry.id   AF-A0A3L6PR21-F1
#
_cell.length_a   1.000
_cell.length_b   1.000
_cell.length_c   1.000
_cell.angle_alpha   90.00
_cell.angle_beta   90.00
_cell.angle_gamma   90.00
#
_symmetry.space_group_name_H-M   'P 1'
#
loop_
_entity.id
_entity.type
_entity.pdbx_description
1 polymer ?
#
loop_
_entity_poly.entity_id
_entity_poly.type
_entity_poly.pdbx_seq_one_letter_code
_entity_poly.pdbx_strand_id
1 'polypeptide(L)'
;MYKDAMTFVRTCDGDTTNFSINIGLHQGSALSPYLFVLVMDEVTRDIQDDIPWCMLFADDVVLVHESREGVNRKLELWKRTLESKGFRLSRIKTEYMMCDFSVTRHGDGDVSLDGQVVA
;
A
#
# COMPACT_ATOMS: atom_id res chain seq x y z
N MET A 1 -8.32 -4.58 20.17
CA MET A 1 -7.54 -3.43 20.67
C MET A 1 -8.41 -2.18 20.84
N TYR A 2 -9.32 -1.87 19.90
CA TYR A 2 -10.20 -0.68 19.98
C TYR A 2 -11.69 -0.99 20.25
N LYS A 3 -12.02 -2.14 20.86
CA LYS A 3 -13.41 -2.46 21.17
C LYS A 3 -13.95 -1.41 22.15
N ASP A 4 -14.99 -0.70 21.73
CA ASP A 4 -15.62 0.40 22.47
C ASP A 4 -14.67 1.59 22.76
N ALA A 5 -13.57 1.73 22.00
CA ALA A 5 -12.63 2.83 22.18
C ALA A 5 -13.18 4.14 21.59
N MET A 6 -13.17 5.19 22.42
CA MET A 6 -13.53 6.56 22.04
C MET A 6 -12.28 7.43 22.06
N THR A 7 -12.13 8.32 21.07
CA THR A 7 -11.01 9.27 20.98
C THR A 7 -11.52 10.70 20.76
N PHE A 8 -10.68 11.68 21.04
CA PHE A 8 -10.89 13.09 20.75
C PHE A 8 -9.56 13.75 20.37
N VAL A 9 -9.60 14.86 19.66
CA VAL A 9 -8.41 15.62 19.25
C VAL A 9 -8.33 16.89 20.09
N ARG A 10 -7.18 17.15 20.69
CA ARG A 10 -6.90 18.42 21.37
C ARG A 10 -6.40 19.45 20.36
N THR A 11 -7.11 20.57 20.21
CA THR A 11 -6.74 21.71 19.37
C THR A 11 -6.43 22.95 20.22
N CYS A 12 -6.01 24.05 19.58
CA CYS A 12 -5.83 25.34 20.25
C CYS A 12 -7.14 25.92 20.81
N ASP A 13 -8.29 25.52 20.25
CA ASP A 13 -9.62 25.99 20.64
C ASP A 13 -10.31 25.04 21.64
N GLY A 14 -9.63 23.98 22.08
CA GLY A 14 -10.12 22.99 23.04
C GLY A 14 -10.12 21.55 22.51
N ASP A 15 -10.77 20.64 23.24
CA ASP A 15 -10.92 19.24 22.84
C ASP A 15 -12.14 19.07 21.91
N THR A 16 -12.00 18.31 20.82
CA THR A 16 -13.13 17.98 19.94
C THR A 16 -14.12 17.04 20.63
N THR A 17 -15.30 16.86 20.05
CA THR A 17 -16.22 15.81 20.50
C THR A 17 -15.62 14.42 20.34
N ASN A 18 -16.01 13.51 21.23
CA ASN A 18 -15.56 12.12 21.18
C ASN A 18 -16.15 11.41 19.95
N PHE A 19 -15.35 10.56 19.30
CA PHE A 19 -15.77 9.68 18.22
C PHE A 19 -15.20 8.26 18.41
N SER A 20 -15.90 7.25 17.88
CA SER A 20 -15.50 5.84 18.06
C SER A 20 -14.48 5.39 17.01
N ILE A 21 -13.52 4.57 17.42
CA ILE A 21 -12.57 3.91 16.52
C ILE A 21 -13.06 2.48 16.27
N ASN A 22 -13.65 2.25 15.11
CA ASN A 22 -14.16 0.93 14.74
C ASN A 22 -13.09 0.06 14.04
N ILE A 23 -12.25 0.66 13.20
CA ILE A 23 -11.18 0.01 12.43
C ILE A 23 -10.03 1.01 12.26
N GLY A 24 -8.78 0.52 12.22
CA GLY A 24 -7.60 1.32 11.90
C GLY A 24 -6.84 1.81 13.13
N LEU A 25 -5.79 2.59 12.86
CA LEU A 25 -4.94 3.20 13.88
C LEU A 25 -5.24 4.70 13.98
N HIS A 26 -5.01 5.29 15.16
CA HIS A 26 -5.24 6.71 15.37
C HIS A 26 -4.26 7.56 14.53
N GLN A 27 -4.77 8.32 13.56
CA GLN A 27 -3.95 9.22 12.76
C GLN A 27 -3.39 10.36 13.64
N GLY A 28 -2.08 10.61 13.56
CA GLY A 28 -1.40 11.59 14.41
C GLY A 28 -0.93 11.06 15.78
N SER A 29 -1.19 9.79 16.11
CA SER A 29 -0.51 9.15 17.23
C SER A 29 0.93 8.80 16.86
N ALA A 30 1.88 9.09 17.76
CA ALA A 30 3.29 8.74 17.59
C ALA A 30 3.54 7.23 17.52
N LEU A 31 2.62 6.41 18.04
CA LEU A 31 2.74 4.95 18.04
C LEU A 31 2.17 4.30 16.78
N SER A 32 1.24 4.97 16.09
CA SER A 32 0.56 4.42 14.92
C SER A 32 1.51 4.03 13.78
N PRO A 33 2.54 4.82 13.43
CA PRO A 33 3.50 4.41 12.40
C PRO A 33 4.22 3.10 12.73
N TYR A 34 4.64 2.91 14.00
CA TYR A 34 5.32 1.69 14.43
C TYR A 34 4.41 0.47 14.34
N LEU A 35 3.17 0.58 14.83
CA LEU A 35 2.19 -0.50 14.74
C LEU A 35 1.82 -0.82 13.29
N PHE A 36 1.73 0.20 12.43
CA PHE A 36 1.47 0.01 11.01
C PHE A 36 2.58 -0.81 10.34
N VAL A 37 3.84 -0.45 10.57
CA VAL A 37 4.99 -1.20 10.02
C VAL A 37 5.01 -2.64 10.51
N LEU A 38 4.77 -2.90 11.80
CA LEU A 38 4.72 -4.27 12.33
C LEU A 38 3.63 -5.13 11.67
N VAL A 39 2.44 -4.56 11.45
CA VAL A 39 1.35 -5.28 10.78
C VAL A 39 1.68 -5.51 9.32
N MET A 40 2.22 -4.51 8.62
CA MET A 40 2.60 -4.64 7.22
C MET A 40 3.71 -5.67 7.02
N ASP A 41 4.69 -5.72 7.93
CA ASP A 41 5.76 -6.72 7.92
C ASP A 41 5.20 -8.15 7.98
N GLU A 42 4.32 -8.45 8.94
CA GLU A 42 3.69 -9.77 9.04
C GLU A 42 2.75 -10.08 7.87
N VAL A 43 1.95 -9.09 7.42
CA VAL A 43 0.98 -9.28 6.33
C VAL A 43 1.66 -9.57 5.00
N THR A 44 2.84 -9.02 4.78
CA THR A 44 3.56 -9.10 3.50
C THR A 44 4.76 -10.05 3.54
N ARG A 45 5.08 -10.65 4.68
CA ARG A 45 6.25 -11.52 4.90
C ARG A 45 6.46 -12.58 3.82
N ASP A 46 5.39 -13.21 3.35
CA ASP A 46 5.47 -14.34 2.41
C ASP A 46 5.49 -13.88 0.93
N ILE A 47 5.34 -12.58 0.65
CA ILE A 47 5.25 -12.02 -0.70
C ILE A 47 6.26 -10.90 -0.99
N GLN A 48 7.03 -10.47 0.01
CA GLN A 48 8.15 -9.54 -0.18
C GLN A 48 9.30 -10.22 -0.93
N ASP A 49 9.90 -9.49 -1.86
CA ASP A 49 11.17 -9.83 -2.48
C ASP A 49 12.30 -8.95 -1.93
N ASP A 50 13.54 -9.34 -2.15
CA ASP A 50 14.71 -8.53 -1.81
C ASP A 50 14.77 -7.22 -2.61
N ILE A 51 15.47 -6.23 -2.06
CA ILE A 51 15.77 -4.97 -2.75
C ILE A 51 16.60 -5.24 -4.02
N PRO A 52 16.31 -4.61 -5.17
CA PRO A 52 15.32 -3.53 -5.38
C PRO A 52 13.95 -4.01 -5.90
N TRP A 53 13.68 -5.33 -5.86
CA TRP A 53 12.52 -5.94 -6.51
C TRP A 53 11.19 -5.71 -5.79
N CYS A 54 11.25 -5.42 -4.49
CA CYS A 54 10.15 -4.96 -3.66
C CYS A 54 10.68 -3.95 -2.62
N MET A 55 10.01 -2.81 -2.47
CA MET A 55 10.33 -1.82 -1.44
C MET A 55 9.04 -1.33 -0.78
N LEU A 56 9.06 -1.22 0.54
CA LEU A 56 7.93 -0.76 1.36
C LEU A 56 8.33 0.48 2.15
N PHE A 57 7.49 1.49 2.12
CA PHE A 57 7.65 2.67 2.97
C PHE A 57 6.27 3.18 3.42
N ALA A 58 5.97 3.03 4.71
CA ALA A 58 4.63 3.29 5.23
C ALA A 58 3.58 2.60 4.32
N ASP A 59 2.58 3.34 3.84
CA ASP A 59 1.51 2.83 2.97
C ASP A 59 1.92 2.66 1.49
N ASP A 60 3.11 3.12 1.09
CA ASP A 60 3.60 3.02 -0.27
C ASP A 60 4.38 1.71 -0.51
N VAL A 61 4.09 1.08 -1.65
CA VAL A 61 4.72 -0.16 -2.11
C VAL A 61 5.25 0.03 -3.52
N VAL A 62 6.52 -0.30 -3.75
CA VAL A 62 7.15 -0.32 -5.07
C VAL A 62 7.42 -1.76 -5.47
N LEU A 63 6.88 -2.17 -6.62
CA LEU A 63 7.05 -3.50 -7.21
C LEU A 63 7.85 -3.38 -8.50
N VAL A 64 9.01 -4.05 -8.57
CA VAL A 64 9.89 -4.00 -9.73
C VAL A 64 10.02 -5.38 -10.35
N HIS A 65 10.00 -5.43 -11.68
CA HIS A 65 10.30 -6.63 -12.45
C HIS A 65 10.83 -6.24 -13.83
N GLU A 66 11.66 -7.09 -14.42
CA GLU A 66 12.25 -6.92 -15.77
C GLU A 66 11.24 -7.01 -16.93
N SER A 67 9.98 -7.40 -16.65
CA SER A 67 8.96 -7.62 -17.67
C SER A 67 7.62 -7.09 -17.17
N ARG A 68 6.84 -6.53 -18.08
CA ARG A 68 5.49 -6.03 -17.81
C ARG A 68 4.60 -7.13 -17.24
N GLU A 69 4.65 -8.33 -17.81
CA GLU A 69 3.88 -9.49 -17.32
C GLU A 69 4.30 -9.88 -15.90
N GLY A 70 5.58 -9.74 -15.57
CA GLY A 70 6.11 -9.94 -14.23
C GLY A 70 5.59 -8.92 -13.23
N VAL A 71 5.59 -7.63 -13.58
CA VAL A 71 4.98 -6.57 -12.76
C VAL A 71 3.50 -6.85 -12.53
N ASN A 72 2.75 -7.21 -13.58
CA ASN A 72 1.32 -7.49 -13.48
C ASN A 72 1.01 -8.71 -12.59
N ARG A 73 1.82 -9.78 -12.67
CA ARG A 73 1.70 -10.94 -11.76
C ARG A 73 1.97 -10.56 -10.30
N LYS A 74 3.00 -9.75 -10.05
CA LYS A 74 3.31 -9.24 -8.70
C LYS A 74 2.17 -8.40 -8.16
N LEU A 75 1.68 -7.44 -8.95
CA LEU A 75 0.58 -6.55 -8.55
C LEU A 75 -0.68 -7.34 -8.14
N GLU A 76 -1.06 -8.36 -8.92
CA GLU A 76 -2.20 -9.22 -8.58
C GLU A 76 -1.97 -10.08 -7.33
N LEU A 77 -0.76 -10.61 -7.14
CA LEU A 77 -0.41 -11.35 -5.91
C LEU A 77 -0.52 -10.45 -4.67
N TRP A 78 0.02 -9.24 -4.76
CA TRP A 78 -0.02 -8.24 -3.70
C TRP A 78 -1.45 -7.83 -3.36
N LYS A 79 -2.24 -7.50 -4.39
CA LYS A 79 -3.65 -7.16 -4.24
C LYS A 79 -4.42 -8.25 -3.48
N ARG A 80 -4.36 -9.50 -3.95
CA ARG A 80 -5.09 -10.61 -3.34
C ARG A 80 -4.68 -10.85 -1.89
N THR A 81 -3.37 -10.79 -1.61
CA THR A 81 -2.84 -10.99 -0.27
C THR A 81 -3.33 -9.89 0.68
N LEU A 82 -3.21 -8.62 0.28
CA LEU A 82 -3.66 -7.47 1.05
C LEU A 82 -5.18 -7.48 1.27
N GLU A 83 -5.98 -7.74 0.23
CA GLU A 83 -7.44 -7.81 0.33
C GLU A 83 -7.89 -8.93 1.26
N SER A 84 -7.20 -10.08 1.27
CA SER A 84 -7.50 -11.18 2.20
C SER A 84 -7.29 -10.80 3.68
N LYS A 85 -6.49 -9.77 3.95
CA LYS A 85 -6.20 -9.24 5.29
C LYS A 85 -6.97 -7.95 5.59
N GLY A 86 -7.87 -7.52 4.70
CA GLY A 86 -8.71 -6.33 4.88
C GLY A 86 -8.08 -5.02 4.43
N PHE A 87 -6.93 -5.07 3.76
CA PHE A 87 -6.32 -3.90 3.12
C PHE A 87 -6.86 -3.70 1.70
N ARG A 88 -6.68 -2.51 1.14
CA ARG A 88 -7.14 -2.18 -0.22
C ARG A 88 -6.08 -1.37 -0.93
N LEU A 89 -5.84 -1.69 -2.19
CA LEU A 89 -5.00 -0.89 -3.07
C LEU A 89 -5.80 0.26 -3.69
N SER A 90 -5.20 1.45 -3.73
CA SER A 90 -5.83 2.64 -4.31
C SER A 90 -5.53 2.72 -5.80
N ARG A 91 -6.51 2.37 -6.64
CA ARG A 91 -6.38 2.46 -8.10
C ARG A 91 -5.96 3.84 -8.62
N ILE A 92 -6.43 4.91 -7.98
CA ILE A 92 -6.15 6.30 -8.38
C ILE A 92 -4.70 6.69 -8.07
N LYS A 93 -4.07 6.03 -7.09
CA LYS A 93 -2.71 6.33 -6.63
C LYS A 93 -1.67 5.34 -7.15
N THR A 94 -2.10 4.19 -7.65
CA THR A 94 -1.18 3.22 -8.26
C THR A 94 -0.77 3.74 -9.62
N GLU A 95 0.54 3.82 -9.85
CA GLU A 95 1.15 4.28 -11.09
C GLU A 95 2.07 3.19 -11.64
N TYR A 96 2.21 3.14 -12.97
CA TYR A 96 3.15 2.27 -13.68
C TYR A 96 4.25 3.11 -14.33
N MET A 97 5.50 2.72 -14.08
CA MET A 97 6.66 3.36 -14.69
C MET A 97 7.53 2.31 -15.39
N MET A 98 7.68 2.45 -16.70
CA MET A 98 8.62 1.67 -17.49
C MET A 98 9.96 2.41 -17.56
N CYS A 99 11.04 1.76 -17.12
CA CYS A 99 12.40 2.27 -17.31
C CYS A 99 13.09 1.49 -18.42
N ASP A 100 13.07 2.03 -19.64
CA ASP A 100 13.89 1.52 -20.73
C ASP A 100 15.30 2.13 -20.63
N PHE A 101 16.26 1.33 -20.14
CA PHE A 101 17.67 1.69 -20.15
C PHE A 101 18.36 1.33 -21.48
N SER A 102 17.62 0.75 -22.44
CA SER A 102 18.11 0.43 -23.77
C SER A 102 17.84 1.58 -24.76
N VAL A 103 18.62 1.64 -25.83
CA VAL A 103 18.53 2.71 -26.84
C VAL A 103 17.37 2.46 -27.83
N THR A 104 16.71 1.30 -27.77
CA THR A 104 15.75 0.82 -28.79
C THR A 104 14.38 0.53 -28.17
N ARG A 105 13.44 1.47 -28.34
CA ARG A 105 12.05 1.35 -27.86
C ARG A 105 11.33 0.19 -28.56
N HIS A 106 11.00 -0.86 -27.82
CA HIS A 106 9.99 -1.84 -28.25
C HIS A 106 8.59 -1.32 -27.87
N GLY A 107 7.63 -1.46 -28.78
CA GLY A 107 6.25 -1.00 -28.58
C GLY A 107 5.61 -1.68 -27.38
N ASP A 108 5.15 -0.87 -26.43
CA ASP A 108 4.73 -1.29 -25.09
C ASP A 108 3.22 -1.58 -25.02
N GLY A 109 2.85 -2.52 -24.15
CA GLY A 109 1.47 -2.82 -23.81
C GLY A 109 1.12 -2.26 -22.44
N ASP A 110 -0.15 -2.10 -22.12
CA ASP A 110 -0.58 -1.49 -20.86
C ASP A 110 -0.52 -2.47 -19.67
N VAL A 111 -0.18 -1.97 -18.48
CA VAL A 111 -0.37 -2.70 -17.20
C VAL A 111 -1.78 -2.43 -16.68
N SER A 112 -2.46 -3.41 -16.09
CA SER A 112 -3.84 -3.25 -15.64
C SER A 112 -4.06 -3.66 -14.19
N LEU A 113 -4.88 -2.90 -13.48
CA LEU A 113 -5.40 -3.24 -12.16
C LEU A 113 -6.92 -3.37 -12.31
N ASP A 114 -7.46 -4.56 -11.99
CA ASP A 114 -8.90 -4.86 -12.14
C ASP A 114 -9.44 -4.66 -13.58
N GLY A 115 -8.63 -5.01 -14.58
CA GLY A 115 -9.01 -4.90 -15.98
C GLY A 115 -9.06 -3.47 -16.53
N GLN A 116 -8.57 -2.48 -15.77
CA GLN A 116 -8.35 -1.11 -16.25
C GLN A 116 -6.86 -0.80 -16.27
N VAL A 117 -6.42 -0.08 -17.30
CA VAL A 117 -5.02 0.34 -17.45
C VAL A 117 -4.62 1.25 -16.30
N VAL A 118 -3.48 0.93 -15.69
CA VAL A 118 -2.79 1.77 -14.70
C VAL A 118 -1.96 2.79 -15.48
N ALA A 119 -2.12 4.06 -15.13
CA ALA A 119 -1.43 5.18 -15.79
C ALA A 119 0.06 5.22 -15.45
#